data_AF-A0A2H0ELM2-F1
#
_entry.id   AF-A0A2H0ELM2-F1
#
_cell.length_a   1.000
_cell.length_b   1.000
_cell.length_c   1.000
_cell.angle_alpha   90.00
_cell.angle_beta   90.00
_cell.angle_gamma   90.00
#
_symmetry.space_group_name_H-M   'P 1'
#
loop_
_entity.id
_entity.type
_entity.pdbx_description
1 polymer ?
#
loop_
_entity_poly.entity_id
_entity_poly.type
_entity_poly.pdbx_seq_one_letter_code
_entity_poly.pdbx_strand_id
1 'polypeptide(L)'
;MSLSWSAHDETLRLLCTFEMAPPEDRADAVAVMVDLANDLCWTGCFTRWQAQGLMVYRYGLTLAGGAAATGGQIDAMLRGAVEACERFYPAFQLVAWGGEAPKAALGVAIAEAYGRA
;
A
#
# COMPACT_ATOMS: atom_id res chain seq x y z
N MET A 1 -10.07 5.66 -2.78
CA MET A 1 -10.16 4.75 -1.62
C MET A 1 -11.54 4.13 -1.56
N SER A 2 -11.66 2.85 -1.22
CA SER A 2 -12.94 2.14 -1.12
C SER A 2 -12.92 1.12 0.01
N LEU A 3 -14.04 1.00 0.72
CA LEU A 3 -14.25 0.01 1.78
C LEU A 3 -15.49 -0.81 1.41
N SER A 4 -15.37 -2.15 1.40
CA SER A 4 -16.44 -3.03 0.93
C SER A 4 -16.48 -4.34 1.70
N TRP A 5 -17.68 -4.86 1.94
CA TRP A 5 -17.87 -6.16 2.58
C TRP A 5 -17.86 -7.28 1.54
N SER A 6 -17.09 -8.34 1.80
CA SER A 6 -17.18 -9.62 1.07
C SER A 6 -17.87 -10.65 1.96
N ALA A 7 -19.11 -11.01 1.63
CA ALA A 7 -19.82 -12.08 2.32
C ALA A 7 -19.21 -13.47 2.05
N HIS A 8 -18.52 -13.64 0.92
CA HIS A 8 -17.93 -14.92 0.55
C HIS A 8 -16.78 -15.34 1.48
N ASP A 9 -15.93 -14.39 1.86
CA ASP A 9 -14.77 -14.63 2.73
C ASP A 9 -14.94 -14.01 4.12
N GLU A 10 -16.16 -13.57 4.45
CA GLU A 10 -16.49 -12.83 5.67
C GLU A 10 -15.46 -11.74 6.00
N THR A 11 -15.10 -10.93 5.00
CA THR A 11 -13.97 -9.99 5.11
C THR A 11 -14.37 -8.58 4.70
N LEU A 12 -14.08 -7.61 5.57
CA LEU A 12 -14.16 -6.18 5.23
C LEU A 12 -12.87 -5.78 4.51
N ARG A 13 -12.99 -5.38 3.24
CA ARG A 13 -11.87 -5.09 2.33
C ARG A 13 -11.73 -3.60 2.14
N LEU A 14 -10.55 -3.07 2.49
CA LEU A 14 -10.13 -1.71 2.21
C LEU A 14 -9.12 -1.71 1.05
N LEU A 15 -9.36 -0.83 0.09
CA LEU A 15 -8.42 -0.50 -0.98
C LEU A 15 -8.11 0.99 -0.96
N CYS A 16 -6.83 1.34 -0.97
CA CYS A 16 -6.35 2.69 -1.22
C CYS A 16 -5.48 2.65 -2.48
N THR A 17 -5.80 3.47 -3.47
CA THR A 17 -5.22 3.36 -4.81
C THR A 17 -4.71 4.71 -5.29
N PHE A 18 -3.65 4.69 -6.08
CA PHE A 18 -3.15 5.85 -6.80
C PHE A 18 -2.56 5.42 -8.15
N GLU A 19 -2.46 6.36 -9.07
CA GLU A 19 -1.91 6.12 -10.41
C GLU A 19 -0.43 5.74 -10.33
N MET A 20 -0.08 4.67 -11.00
CA MET A 20 1.27 4.14 -11.09
C MET A 20 1.43 3.34 -12.39
N ALA A 21 1.76 4.07 -13.45
CA ALA A 21 2.08 3.53 -14.77
C ALA A 21 3.55 3.84 -15.10
N PRO A 22 4.52 3.13 -14.49
CA PRO A 22 5.93 3.36 -14.76
C PRO A 22 6.27 2.99 -16.21
N PRO A 23 7.33 3.59 -16.79
CA PRO A 23 7.93 3.09 -18.02
C PRO A 23 8.24 1.57 -17.94
N GLU A 24 8.17 0.88 -19.08
CA GLU A 24 8.29 -0.58 -19.14
C GLU A 24 9.65 -1.07 -18.60
N ASP A 25 10.73 -0.35 -18.91
CA ASP A 25 12.09 -0.61 -18.42
C ASP A 25 12.26 -0.37 -16.91
N ARG A 26 11.27 0.27 -16.26
CA ARG A 26 11.24 0.51 -14.81
C ARG A 26 10.28 -0.42 -14.07
N ALA A 27 9.51 -1.25 -14.78
CA ALA A 27 8.48 -2.07 -14.17
C ALA A 27 9.03 -3.04 -13.11
N ASP A 28 10.16 -3.70 -13.39
CA ASP A 28 10.82 -4.63 -12.48
C ASP A 28 11.39 -3.93 -11.25
N ALA A 29 11.99 -2.75 -11.42
CA ALA A 29 12.49 -1.96 -10.31
C ALA A 29 11.36 -1.57 -9.36
N VAL A 30 10.20 -1.18 -9.89
CA VAL A 30 9.02 -0.87 -9.07
C VAL A 30 8.49 -2.12 -8.38
N ALA A 31 8.53 -3.31 -9.00
CA ALA A 31 8.14 -4.56 -8.34
C ALA A 31 9.03 -4.85 -7.12
N VAL A 32 10.35 -4.70 -7.25
CA VAL A 32 11.28 -4.83 -6.11
C VAL A 32 10.98 -3.79 -5.02
N MET A 33 10.64 -2.55 -5.40
CA MET A 33 10.25 -1.53 -4.44
C MET A 33 8.96 -1.88 -3.69
N VAL A 34 7.99 -2.52 -4.35
CA VAL A 34 6.76 -3.03 -3.70
C VAL A 34 7.09 -4.07 -2.65
N ASP A 35 7.97 -5.01 -2.95
CA ASP A 35 8.40 -6.03 -1.99
C ASP A 35 9.06 -5.40 -0.76
N LEU A 36 10.00 -4.47 -0.98
CA LEU A 36 10.66 -3.72 0.10
C LEU A 36 9.69 -2.89 0.95
N ALA A 37 8.68 -2.27 0.33
CA ALA A 37 7.65 -1.54 1.05
C ALA A 37 6.81 -2.47 1.91
N ASN A 38 6.48 -3.65 1.39
CA ASN A 38 5.70 -4.68 2.10
C ASN A 38 6.45 -5.26 3.30
N ASP A 39 7.78 -5.42 3.23
CA ASP A 39 8.60 -5.83 4.38
C ASP A 39 8.48 -4.85 5.57
N LEU A 40 8.13 -3.58 5.30
CA LEU A 40 7.97 -2.53 6.29
C LEU A 40 6.50 -2.20 6.60
N CYS A 41 5.55 -2.97 6.04
CA CYS A 41 4.12 -2.73 6.18
C CYS A 41 3.40 -3.91 6.82
N TRP A 42 3.08 -3.79 8.11
CA TRP A 42 2.45 -4.87 8.88
C TRP A 42 0.93 -4.95 8.72
N THR A 43 0.29 -3.80 8.49
CA THR A 43 -1.18 -3.67 8.53
C THR A 43 -1.86 -3.96 7.19
N GLY A 44 -1.09 -4.13 6.12
CA GLY A 44 -1.61 -4.40 4.78
C GLY A 44 -0.47 -4.61 3.79
N CYS A 45 -0.78 -4.59 2.50
CA CYS A 45 0.25 -4.74 1.47
C CYS A 45 -0.07 -3.96 0.20
N PHE A 46 0.98 -3.57 -0.51
CA PHE A 46 0.93 -3.00 -1.83
C PHE A 46 0.95 -4.08 -2.90
N THR A 47 0.20 -3.83 -3.97
CA THR A 47 0.21 -4.62 -5.21
C THR A 47 0.00 -3.68 -6.40
N ARG A 48 0.55 -4.06 -7.55
CA ARG A 48 0.28 -3.35 -8.81
C ARG A 48 -0.86 -3.99 -9.57
N TRP A 49 -1.82 -3.19 -10.01
CA TRP A 49 -2.85 -3.56 -10.95
C TRP A 49 -2.47 -2.99 -12.32
N GLN A 50 -1.65 -3.75 -13.05
CA GLN A 50 -0.98 -3.28 -14.26
C GLN A 50 -1.97 -2.87 -15.36
N ALA A 51 -3.03 -3.66 -15.57
CA ALA A 51 -4.03 -3.38 -16.60
C ALA A 51 -4.76 -2.04 -16.39
N GLN A 52 -4.82 -1.56 -15.15
CA GLN A 52 -5.45 -0.29 -14.77
C GLN A 52 -4.42 0.83 -14.53
N GLY A 53 -3.12 0.52 -14.57
CA GLY A 53 -2.07 1.49 -14.24
C GLY A 53 -2.14 1.99 -12.79
N LEU A 54 -2.55 1.13 -11.84
CA LEU A 54 -2.74 1.50 -10.44
C LEU A 54 -1.75 0.80 -9.51
N MET A 55 -1.27 1.54 -8.51
CA MET A 55 -0.76 0.94 -7.27
C MET A 55 -1.91 0.85 -6.28
N VAL A 56 -1.99 -0.28 -5.59
CA VAL A 56 -3.08 -0.60 -4.67
C VAL A 56 -2.51 -1.04 -3.34
N TYR A 57 -2.75 -0.26 -2.30
CA TYR A 57 -2.69 -0.74 -0.92
C TYR A 57 -3.99 -1.50 -0.62
N ARG A 58 -3.88 -2.72 -0.12
CA ARG A 58 -5.01 -3.55 0.29
C ARG A 58 -4.88 -4.00 1.74
N TYR A 59 -6.00 -3.98 2.44
CA TYR A 59 -6.15 -4.56 3.78
C TYR A 59 -7.50 -5.28 3.87
N GLY A 60 -7.48 -6.57 4.19
CA GLY A 60 -8.66 -7.33 4.57
C GLY A 60 -8.73 -7.54 6.08
N LEU A 61 -9.82 -7.11 6.70
CA LEU A 61 -10.18 -7.45 8.07
C LEU A 61 -11.15 -8.64 8.03
N THR A 62 -10.63 -9.84 8.30
CA THR A 62 -11.45 -11.06 8.40
C THR A 62 -12.31 -11.01 9.67
N LEU A 63 -13.61 -11.18 9.47
CA LEU A 63 -14.66 -11.17 10.49
C LEU A 63 -15.41 -12.51 10.52
N ALA A 64 -14.69 -13.60 10.26
CA ALA A 64 -15.25 -14.94 10.19
C ALA A 64 -15.90 -15.36 11.52
N GLY A 65 -16.92 -16.21 11.43
CA GLY A 65 -17.62 -16.74 12.60
C GLY A 65 -18.59 -15.74 13.25
N GLY A 66 -19.15 -14.82 12.44
CA GLY A 66 -20.15 -13.85 12.91
C GLY A 66 -19.57 -12.66 13.68
N ALA A 67 -18.26 -12.40 13.57
CA ALA A 67 -17.67 -11.21 14.16
C ALA A 67 -18.17 -9.94 13.45
N ALA A 68 -18.18 -8.82 14.18
CA ALA A 68 -18.49 -7.51 13.64
C ALA A 68 -17.28 -6.59 13.80
N ALA A 69 -17.00 -5.78 12.78
CA ALA A 69 -15.96 -4.75 12.90
C ALA A 69 -16.38 -3.71 13.93
N THR A 70 -15.47 -3.38 14.82
CA THR A 70 -15.60 -2.22 15.70
C THR A 70 -15.24 -0.93 14.96
N GLY A 71 -15.77 0.21 15.41
CA GLY A 71 -15.38 1.52 14.85
C GLY A 71 -13.87 1.76 14.91
N GLY A 72 -13.23 1.40 16.03
CA GLY A 72 -11.78 1.54 16.18
C GLY A 72 -10.97 0.68 15.21
N GLN A 73 -11.45 -0.52 14.85
CA GLN A 73 -10.80 -1.33 13.80
C GLN A 73 -10.92 -0.64 12.44
N ILE A 74 -12.09 -0.12 12.08
CA ILE A 74 -12.31 0.59 10.81
C ILE A 74 -11.42 1.84 10.74
N ASP A 75 -11.36 2.63 11.81
CA ASP A 75 -10.51 3.82 11.88
C ASP A 75 -9.03 3.47 11.74
N ALA A 76 -8.58 2.40 12.39
CA ALA A 76 -7.20 1.92 12.27
C ALA A 76 -6.89 1.43 10.84
N MET A 77 -7.83 0.75 10.17
CA MET A 77 -7.69 0.34 8.77
C MET A 77 -7.50 1.57 7.86
N LEU A 78 -8.39 2.57 7.99
CA LEU A 78 -8.36 3.77 7.15
C LEU A 78 -7.09 4.58 7.37
N ARG A 79 -6.71 4.81 8.64
CA ARG A 79 -5.49 5.53 9.00
C ARG A 79 -4.25 4.83 8.47
N GLY A 80 -4.13 3.52 8.72
CA GLY A 80 -2.98 2.74 8.27
C GLY A 80 -2.81 2.75 6.75
N ALA A 81 -3.92 2.72 6.00
CA ALA A 81 -3.87 2.81 4.54
C ALA A 81 -3.37 4.17 4.04
N VAL A 82 -3.84 5.27 4.65
CA VAL A 82 -3.37 6.62 4.30
C VAL A 82 -1.89 6.78 4.65
N GLU A 83 -1.49 6.43 5.86
CA GLU A 83 -0.11 6.54 6.33
C GLU A 83 0.86 5.72 5.47
N ALA A 84 0.48 4.48 5.12
CA ALA A 84 1.29 3.66 4.23
C ALA A 84 1.42 4.29 2.84
N CYS A 85 0.31 4.73 2.23
CA CYS A 85 0.35 5.35 0.92
C CYS A 85 1.19 6.63 0.91
N GLU A 86 1.01 7.51 1.89
CA GLU A 86 1.80 8.75 2.00
C GLU A 86 3.29 8.44 2.15
N ARG A 87 3.64 7.52 3.05
CA ARG A 87 5.03 7.15 3.35
C ARG A 87 5.76 6.57 2.14
N PHE A 88 5.10 5.71 1.36
CA PHE A 88 5.76 4.97 0.28
C PHE A 88 5.57 5.60 -1.10
N TYR A 89 4.60 6.51 -1.28
CA TYR A 89 4.36 7.18 -2.55
C TYR A 89 5.64 7.85 -3.11
N PRO A 90 6.41 8.67 -2.36
CA PRO A 90 7.63 9.28 -2.86
C PRO A 90 8.67 8.26 -3.32
N ALA A 91 8.84 7.17 -2.56
CA ALA A 91 9.79 6.11 -2.91
C ALA A 91 9.39 5.41 -4.23
N PHE A 92 8.10 5.13 -4.43
CA PHE A 92 7.62 4.60 -5.70
C PHE A 92 7.86 5.58 -6.86
N GLN A 93 7.62 6.88 -6.65
CA GLN A 93 7.82 7.90 -7.68
C GLN A 93 9.29 7.99 -8.11
N LEU A 94 10.22 7.95 -7.15
CA LEU A 94 11.66 7.96 -7.41
C LEU A 94 12.13 6.74 -8.21
N VAL A 95 11.61 5.56 -7.91
CA VAL A 95 11.96 4.34 -8.65
C VAL A 95 11.33 4.35 -10.04
N ALA A 96 10.07 4.75 -10.15
CA ALA A 96 9.32 4.71 -11.41
C ALA A 96 9.81 5.78 -12.42
N TRP A 97 10.04 7.01 -11.99
CA TRP A 97 10.37 8.14 -12.88
C TRP A 97 11.70 8.83 -12.55
N GLY A 98 12.18 8.74 -11.32
CA GLY A 98 13.46 9.34 -10.90
C GLY A 98 14.70 8.52 -11.26
N GLY A 99 14.55 7.27 -11.71
CA GLY A 99 15.66 6.38 -12.05
C GLY A 99 16.37 5.75 -10.84
N GLU A 100 15.93 6.07 -9.62
CA GLU A 100 16.58 5.62 -8.38
C GLU A 100 16.52 4.09 -8.20
N ALA A 101 17.55 3.55 -7.52
CA ALA A 101 17.54 2.15 -7.13
C ALA A 101 16.55 1.92 -5.98
N PRO A 102 15.78 0.81 -5.96
CA PRO A 102 14.73 0.58 -4.94
C PRO A 102 15.22 0.72 -3.49
N LYS A 103 16.38 0.16 -3.16
CA LYS A 103 16.97 0.27 -1.80
C LYS A 103 17.35 1.70 -1.43
N ALA A 104 17.78 2.51 -2.39
CA ALA A 104 18.11 3.92 -2.15
C ALA A 104 16.82 4.73 -1.94
N ALA A 105 15.81 4.54 -2.79
CA ALA A 105 14.51 5.19 -2.68
C ALA A 105 13.76 4.84 -1.37
N LEU A 106 13.91 3.60 -0.86
CA LEU A 106 13.35 3.19 0.44
C LEU A 106 13.84 4.08 1.59
N GLY A 107 15.06 4.64 1.50
CA GLY A 107 15.60 5.57 2.49
C GLY A 107 14.71 6.80 2.71
N VAL A 108 14.03 7.29 1.67
CA VAL A 108 13.09 8.42 1.78
C VAL A 108 11.88 8.02 2.64
N ALA A 109 11.30 6.85 2.40
CA ALA A 109 10.18 6.33 3.17
C ALA A 109 10.55 6.02 4.63
N ILE A 110 11.82 5.69 4.90
CA ILE A 110 12.33 5.50 6.27
C ILE A 110 12.49 6.86 6.96
N ALA A 111 13.08 7.86 6.29
CA ALA A 111 13.27 9.19 6.85
C ALA A 111 11.95 9.86 7.23
N GLU A 112 10.91 9.74 6.39
CA GLU A 112 9.58 10.28 6.70
C GLU A 112 8.94 9.63 7.94
N ALA A 113 9.17 8.34 8.17
CA ALA A 113 8.65 7.66 9.35
C ALA A 113 9.26 8.19 10.66
N TYR A 114 10.52 8.61 10.64
CA TYR A 114 11.19 9.22 11.79
C TYR A 114 10.88 10.71 11.95
N GLY A 115 10.52 11.42 10.88
CA GLY A 115 10.17 12.85 10.92
C GLY A 115 8.76 13.17 11.44
N ARG A 116 7.90 12.17 11.63
CA ARG A 116 6.53 12.31 12.18
C ARG A 116 6.41 11.89 13.67
N ALA A 117 7.54 11.69 14.36
CA ALA A 117 7.59 11.37 15.80
C ALA A 117 7.75 12.62 16.68
#